data_AF-E5VKE9-F1
#
_entry.id   AF-E5VKE9-F1
#
_cell.length_a   1.000
_cell.length_b   1.000
_cell.length_c   1.000
_cell.angle_alpha   90.00
_cell.angle_beta   90.00
_cell.angle_gamma   90.00
#
_symmetry.space_group_name_H-M   'P 1'
#
loop_
_entity.id
_entity.type
_entity.pdbx_description
1 polymer ?
#
loop_
_entity_poly.entity_id
_entity_poly.type
_entity_poly.pdbx_seq_one_letter_code
_entity_poly.pdbx_strand_id
1 'polypeptide(L)'
;MISKEKIHDYTDIYVESYMRALEKVHNPDLAVQAAMGIVTVLRTLEQQQEEMRKQENVMNPLTDSLFTALYGDKAPFFAGMYAEKKSEGEGEDGC
;
A
#
# COMPACT_ATOMS: atom_id res chain seq x y z
N MET A 1 -3.27 -16.26 -8.12
CA MET A 1 -2.89 -16.14 -9.55
C MET A 1 -2.60 -14.68 -9.83
N ILE A 2 -1.50 -14.34 -10.51
CA ILE A 2 -1.24 -12.96 -10.95
C ILE A 2 -2.32 -12.60 -11.98
N SER A 3 -2.96 -11.42 -11.83
CA SER A 3 -3.95 -10.95 -12.79
C SER A 3 -3.26 -10.58 -14.10
N LYS A 4 -3.97 -10.70 -15.22
CA LYS A 4 -3.43 -10.35 -16.54
C LYS A 4 -2.97 -8.88 -16.58
N GLU A 5 -3.67 -7.99 -15.89
CA GLU A 5 -3.32 -6.58 -15.69
C GLU A 5 -1.94 -6.42 -15.04
N LYS A 6 -1.68 -7.09 -13.91
CA LYS A 6 -0.36 -7.03 -13.25
C LYS A 6 0.79 -7.53 -14.13
N ILE A 7 0.54 -8.48 -15.03
CA ILE A 7 1.56 -8.94 -15.99
C ILE A 7 1.89 -7.83 -16.98
N HIS A 8 0.88 -7.13 -17.49
CA HIS A 8 1.08 -6.00 -18.39
C HIS A 8 1.84 -4.88 -17.69
N ASP A 9 1.44 -4.51 -16.47
CA ASP A 9 2.10 -3.45 -15.69
C ASP A 9 3.59 -3.74 -15.47
N TYR A 10 3.94 -4.96 -15.01
CA TYR A 10 5.35 -5.32 -14.83
C TYR A 10 6.13 -5.41 -16.13
N THR A 11 5.48 -5.77 -17.24
CA THR A 11 6.12 -5.82 -18.56
C THR A 11 6.45 -4.41 -19.03
N ASP A 12 5.52 -3.47 -18.89
CA ASP A 12 5.71 -2.08 -19.29
C ASP A 12 6.81 -1.42 -18.44
N ILE A 13 6.78 -1.65 -17.12
CA ILE A 13 7.83 -1.18 -16.19
C ILE A 13 9.19 -1.76 -16.55
N TYR A 14 9.25 -3.07 -16.87
CA TYR A 14 10.49 -3.73 -17.27
C TYR A 14 11.08 -3.08 -18.53
N VAL A 15 10.27 -2.90 -19.57
CA VAL A 15 10.70 -2.35 -20.86
C VAL A 15 11.13 -0.90 -20.71
N GLU A 16 10.36 -0.07 -20.00
CA GLU A 16 10.72 1.33 -19.76
C GLU A 16 12.02 1.45 -18.97
N SER A 17 12.17 0.65 -17.91
CA SER A 17 13.39 0.62 -17.09
C SER A 17 14.59 0.17 -17.90
N TYR A 18 14.43 -0.85 -18.75
CA TYR A 18 15.46 -1.34 -19.64
C TYR A 18 15.92 -0.26 -20.61
N MET A 19 14.99 0.43 -21.28
CA MET A 19 15.33 1.48 -22.26
C MET A 19 16.06 2.65 -21.59
N ARG A 20 15.60 3.10 -20.41
CA ARG A 20 16.26 4.16 -19.63
C ARG A 20 17.65 3.75 -19.13
N ALA A 21 17.81 2.50 -18.71
CA ALA A 21 19.10 1.99 -18.26
C ALA A 21 20.06 1.88 -19.44
N LEU A 22 19.59 1.36 -20.59
CA LEU A 22 20.37 1.22 -21.81
C LEU A 22 20.89 2.57 -22.31
N GLU A 23 20.05 3.61 -22.29
CA GLU A 23 20.44 4.98 -22.64
C GLU A 23 21.57 5.52 -21.74
N LYS A 24 21.67 5.08 -20.48
CA LYS A 24 22.71 5.55 -19.56
C LYS A 24 23.98 4.72 -19.63
N VAL A 25 23.85 3.40 -19.61
CA VAL A 25 24.99 2.49 -19.44
C VAL A 25 25.55 1.99 -20.77
N HIS A 26 24.78 2.10 -21.86
CA HIS A 26 25.15 1.67 -23.21
C HIS A 26 25.61 0.20 -23.26
N ASN A 27 25.13 -0.61 -22.32
CA ASN A 27 25.45 -2.01 -22.15
C ASN A 27 24.14 -2.77 -21.88
N PRO A 28 23.72 -3.68 -22.78
CA PRO A 28 22.44 -4.35 -22.68
C PRO A 28 22.37 -5.28 -21.46
N ASP A 29 23.45 -5.95 -21.09
CA ASP A 29 23.46 -6.87 -19.95
C ASP A 29 23.25 -6.13 -18.63
N LEU A 30 23.91 -4.98 -18.46
CA LEU A 30 23.71 -4.11 -17.30
C LEU A 30 22.31 -3.50 -17.28
N ALA A 31 21.77 -3.15 -18.45
CA ALA A 31 20.40 -2.63 -18.55
C ALA A 31 19.35 -3.69 -18.17
N VAL A 32 19.52 -4.94 -18.59
CA VAL A 32 18.68 -6.08 -18.18
C VAL A 32 18.74 -6.27 -16.67
N GLN A 33 19.94 -6.28 -16.08
CA GLN A 33 20.09 -6.44 -14.62
C GLN A 33 19.40 -5.32 -13.85
N ALA A 34 19.54 -4.08 -14.30
CA ALA A 34 18.87 -2.93 -13.67
C ALA A 34 17.34 -3.06 -13.75
N ALA A 35 16.79 -3.38 -14.93
CA ALA A 35 15.35 -3.54 -15.13
C ALA A 35 14.78 -4.71 -14.30
N MET A 36 15.46 -5.86 -14.25
CA MET A 36 15.07 -6.98 -13.40
C MET A 36 15.09 -6.60 -11.92
N GLY A 37 16.12 -5.86 -11.48
CA GLY A 37 16.23 -5.37 -10.10
C GLY A 37 15.05 -4.49 -9.72
N ILE A 38 14.67 -3.54 -10.59
CA ILE A 38 13.53 -2.64 -10.37
C ILE A 38 12.22 -3.43 -10.23
N VAL A 39 11.93 -4.35 -11.15
CA VAL A 39 10.70 -5.16 -11.11
C VAL A 39 10.65 -6.02 -9.84
N THR A 40 11.78 -6.60 -9.43
CA THR A 40 11.86 -7.42 -8.22
C THR A 40 11.57 -6.61 -6.97
N VAL A 41 12.14 -5.40 -6.87
CA VAL A 41 11.88 -4.49 -5.75
C VAL A 41 10.42 -4.08 -5.70
N LEU A 42 9.83 -3.67 -6.83
CA LEU A 42 8.42 -3.25 -6.88
C LEU A 42 7.48 -4.38 -6.46
N ARG A 43 7.70 -5.60 -6.96
CA ARG A 43 6.94 -6.77 -6.54
C ARG A 43 7.07 -7.04 -5.04
N THR A 44 8.26 -6.89 -4.48
CA THR A 44 8.51 -7.11 -3.05
C THR A 44 7.78 -6.06 -2.21
N LEU A 45 7.80 -4.79 -2.64
CA LEU A 45 7.09 -3.71 -1.97
C LEU A 45 5.57 -3.91 -2.01
N GLU A 46 5.00 -4.31 -3.16
CA GLU A 46 3.58 -4.66 -3.26
C GLU A 46 3.20 -5.80 -2.32
N GLN A 47 4.03 -6.85 -2.24
CA GLN A 47 3.81 -7.97 -1.33
C GLN A 47 3.85 -7.53 0.14
N GLN A 48 4.83 -6.72 0.51
CA GLN A 48 4.92 -6.14 1.87
C GLN A 48 3.72 -5.27 2.19
N GLN A 49 3.23 -4.47 1.24
CA GLN A 49 2.05 -3.64 1.44
C GLN A 49 0.77 -4.47 1.60
N GLU A 50 0.61 -5.54 0.82
CA GLU A 50 -0.51 -6.48 0.97
C GLU A 50 -0.45 -7.21 2.32
N GLU A 51 0.73 -7.58 2.80
CA GLU A 51 0.93 -8.21 4.12
C GLU A 51 0.60 -7.25 5.26
N MET A 52 1.11 -6.01 5.21
CA MET A 52 0.77 -4.98 6.20
C MET A 52 -0.73 -4.70 6.23
N ARG A 53 -1.38 -4.61 5.07
CA ARG A 53 -2.84 -4.40 4.98
C ARG A 53 -3.63 -5.58 5.58
N LYS A 54 -3.17 -6.82 5.38
CA LYS A 54 -3.78 -8.00 6.02
C LYS A 54 -3.58 -7.98 7.53
N GLN A 55 -2.40 -7.60 8.00
CA GLN A 55 -2.10 -7.50 9.43
C GLN A 55 -2.94 -6.41 10.11
N GLU A 56 -3.09 -5.24 9.49
CA GLU A 56 -3.98 -4.17 9.94
C GLU A 56 -5.43 -4.66 10.08
N ASN A 57 -5.93 -5.41 9.09
CA ASN A 57 -7.28 -5.96 9.13
C ASN A 57 -7.48 -7.01 10.26
N VAL A 58 -6.45 -7.81 10.55
CA VAL A 58 -6.48 -8.82 11.63
C VAL A 58 -6.35 -8.19 13.03
N MET A 59 -5.73 -7.01 13.13
CA MET A 59 -5.54 -6.33 14.41
C MET A 59 -6.81 -5.65 14.92
N ASN A 60 -7.72 -5.22 14.02
CA ASN A 60 -8.98 -4.56 14.35
C ASN A 60 -9.93 -5.33 15.31
N PRO A 61 -10.21 -6.64 15.17
CA PRO A 61 -11.15 -7.32 16.07
C PRO A 61 -10.61 -7.53 17.50
N LEU A 62 -9.29 -7.74 17.65
CA LEU A 62 -8.68 -7.94 18.96
C LEU A 62 -8.51 -6.61 19.70
N THR A 63 -8.13 -5.54 19.02
CA THR A 63 -8.04 -4.21 19.63
C THR A 63 -9.42 -3.68 19.98
N ASP A 64 -10.44 -3.87 19.14
CA ASP A 64 -11.81 -3.43 19.43
C ASP A 64 -12.43 -4.23 20.59
N SER A 65 -12.15 -5.53 20.66
CA SER A 65 -12.61 -6.38 21.77
C SER A 65 -11.89 -6.05 23.08
N LEU A 66 -10.57 -5.84 23.07
CA LEU A 66 -9.84 -5.43 24.27
C LEU A 66 -10.25 -4.03 24.72
N PHE A 67 -10.43 -3.10 23.79
CA PHE A 67 -10.87 -1.75 24.10
C PHE A 67 -12.30 -1.74 24.68
N THR A 68 -13.21 -2.53 24.11
CA THR A 68 -14.56 -2.71 24.64
C THR A 68 -14.57 -3.43 25.99
N ALA A 69 -13.68 -4.40 26.22
CA ALA A 69 -13.56 -5.09 27.50
C ALA A 69 -12.98 -4.18 28.61
N LEU A 70 -12.03 -3.30 28.27
CA LEU A 70 -11.36 -2.41 29.20
C LEU A 70 -12.15 -1.11 29.45
N TYR A 71 -12.91 -0.64 28.47
CA TYR A 71 -13.54 0.69 28.48
C TYR A 71 -15.04 0.68 28.14
N GLY A 72 -15.66 -0.48 27.87
CA GLY A 72 -17.06 -0.60 27.45
C GLY A 72 -18.06 -0.03 28.45
N ASP A 73 -17.74 -0.04 29.74
CA ASP A 73 -18.57 0.54 30.81
C ASP A 73 -18.37 2.06 30.98
N LYS A 74 -17.32 2.64 30.36
CA LYS A 74 -17.01 4.08 30.36
C LYS A 74 -17.06 4.72 28.96
N ALA A 75 -17.64 4.01 28.01
CA ALA A 75 -17.74 4.37 26.60
C ALA A 75 -18.30 5.79 26.31
N PRO A 76 -19.29 6.35 27.04
CA PRO A 76 -19.85 7.64 26.63
C PRO A 76 -18.90 8.83 26.78
N PHE A 77 -17.80 8.73 27.54
CA PHE A 77 -16.81 9.81 27.65
C PHE A 77 -15.83 9.84 26.47
N PHE A 78 -15.43 8.67 25.96
CA PHE A 78 -14.42 8.58 24.89
C PHE A 78 -15.03 8.51 23.48
N ALA A 79 -16.30 8.10 23.36
CA ALA A 79 -17.00 8.05 22.07
C ALA A 79 -17.04 9.41 21.35
N GLY A 80 -17.12 10.52 22.10
CA GLY A 80 -17.08 11.88 21.54
C GLY A 80 -15.73 12.25 20.93
N MET A 81 -14.61 11.75 21.49
CA MET A 81 -13.26 12.12 21.05
C MET A 81 -12.89 11.52 19.67
N TYR A 82 -13.47 10.36 19.33
CA TYR A 82 -13.23 9.70 18.03
C TYR A 82 -14.26 10.11 16.95
N ALA A 83 -15.44 10.61 17.35
CA ALA A 83 -16.40 11.16 16.40
C ALA A 83 -15.93 12.50 15.82
N GLU A 84 -15.26 13.33 16.64
CA GLU A 84 -14.81 14.67 16.24
C GLU A 84 -13.63 14.63 15.25
N LYS A 85 -12.81 13.57 15.26
CA LYS A 85 -11.73 13.36 14.28
C LYS A 85 -12.21 12.90 12.90
N LYS A 86 -13.47 12.48 12.75
CA LYS A 86 -14.04 12.06 11.45
C LYS A 86 -14.78 13.16 10.71
N SER A 87 -15.01 14.33 11.32
CA SER A 87 -15.69 15.46 10.68
C SER A 87 -14.77 16.61 10.28
N GLU A 88 -13.46 16.36 10.14
CA GLU A 88 -12.54 17.28 9.45
C GLU A 88 -12.09 16.60 8.17
N GLY A 89 -12.92 16.62 7.13
CA GLY A 89 -12.47 16.11 5.84
C GLY A 89 -13.50 15.82 4.75
N GLU A 90 -14.77 16.19 4.84
CA GLU A 90 -15.66 16.15 3.67
C GLU A 90 -16.66 17.33 3.70
N GLY A 91 -16.71 18.07 2.59
CA GLY A 91 -17.48 19.30 2.35
C GLY A 91 -16.67 20.26 1.49
N GLU A 92 -16.26 19.85 0.28
CA GLU A 92 -16.97 20.19 -0.98
C GLU A 92 -17.19 21.70 -1.15
N ASP A 93 -16.32 22.28 -1.99
CA ASP A 93 -16.54 23.54 -2.70
C ASP A 93 -17.88 23.49 -3.43
N GLY A 94 -18.72 24.48 -3.15
CA GLY A 94 -19.95 24.72 -3.86
C GLY A 94 -20.45 26.15 -3.66
N CYS A 95 -19.90 27.09 -4.43
CA CYS A 95 -20.58 28.22 -5.10
C CYS A 95 -19.57 29.07 -5.89
#